data_AF-A0AAE8W0F1-F1
#
_entry.id   AF-A0AAE8W0F1-F1
#
_cell.length_a   1.000
_cell.length_b   1.000
_cell.length_c   1.000
_cell.angle_alpha   90.00
_cell.angle_beta   90.00
_cell.angle_gamma   90.00
#
_symmetry.space_group_name_H-M   'P 1'
#
loop_
_entity.id
_entity.type
_entity.pdbx_description
1 polymer ?
#
loop_
_entity_poly.entity_id
_entity_poly.type
_entity_poly.pdbx_seq_one_letter_code
_entity_poly.pdbx_strand_id
1 'polypeptide(L)'
;MISISIPPGGAYRHSHTATSVPGPHHAWPAARRQAGAQLATAVALASVRQDRVLESRGIRRVRKEYGVPGLLTSPAPAASRVAVVDDVAGTGAAGLRCVEALRDAGHEVVGVFVLLDRCQGAAEALARSGVILTSLFRSEDLVLR
;
A
#
# COMPACT_ATOMS: atom_id res chain seq x y z
N MET A 1 -1.72 3.51 -3.17
CA MET A 1 -0.58 2.80 -2.57
C MET A 1 -0.56 2.95 -1.07
N ILE A 2 -0.69 1.83 -0.36
CA ILE A 2 -0.68 1.73 1.10
C ILE A 2 0.33 0.66 1.49
N SER A 3 1.04 0.83 2.60
CA SER A 3 1.85 -0.24 3.17
C SER A 3 1.05 -1.06 4.16
N ILE A 4 1.27 -2.37 4.17
CA ILE A 4 0.84 -3.26 5.22
C ILE A 4 2.06 -3.69 6.00
N SER A 5 2.05 -3.55 7.32
CA SER A 5 3.14 -3.98 8.18
C SER A 5 2.86 -5.34 8.81
N ILE A 6 3.90 -6.17 8.89
CA ILE A 6 3.93 -7.44 9.60
C ILE A 6 4.62 -7.19 10.95
N PRO A 7 3.89 -7.18 12.08
CA PRO A 7 4.50 -6.95 13.38
C PRO A 7 5.41 -8.13 13.77
N PRO A 8 6.59 -7.88 14.38
CA PRO A 8 7.36 -8.94 15.01
C PRO A 8 6.58 -9.52 16.19
N GLY A 9 6.33 -10.84 16.19
CA GLY A 9 5.77 -11.56 17.34
C GLY A 9 4.23 -11.66 17.43
N GLY A 10 3.47 -11.34 16.38
CA GLY A 10 2.03 -11.64 16.30
C GLY A 10 1.12 -10.93 17.31
N ALA A 11 1.66 -10.04 18.15
CA ALA A 11 0.91 -9.38 19.20
C ALA A 11 0.17 -8.15 18.67
N TYR A 12 -1.15 -8.25 18.73
CA TYR A 12 -2.17 -7.24 18.48
C TYR A 12 -1.94 -5.94 19.26
N ARG A 13 -1.91 -4.79 18.57
CA ARG A 13 -2.06 -3.47 19.19
C ARG A 13 -2.94 -2.58 18.31
N HIS A 14 -4.16 -2.31 18.77
CA HIS A 14 -5.04 -1.32 18.12
C HIS A 14 -4.39 0.07 18.19
N SER A 15 -3.88 0.58 17.07
CA SER A 15 -3.73 2.03 16.87
C SER A 15 -4.82 2.51 15.92
N HIS A 16 -5.92 3.00 16.49
CA HIS A 16 -6.97 3.68 15.75
C HIS A 16 -6.45 5.08 15.36
N THR A 17 -6.03 5.28 14.11
CA THR A 17 -6.19 6.59 13.48
C THR A 17 -7.51 6.54 12.74
N ALA A 18 -8.58 6.94 13.44
CA ALA A 18 -9.85 7.23 12.82
C ALA A 18 -9.65 8.34 11.80
N THR A 19 -9.64 8.01 10.51
CA THR A 19 -10.08 8.96 9.50
C THR A 19 -11.55 9.20 9.78
N SER A 20 -11.88 10.38 10.29
CA SER A 20 -13.25 10.88 10.41
C SER A 20 -14.02 10.56 9.13
N VAL A 21 -15.14 9.84 9.24
CA VAL A 21 -16.09 9.68 8.15
C VAL A 21 -16.84 11.01 8.01
N PRO A 22 -16.71 11.77 6.92
CA PRO A 22 -17.45 13.01 6.75
C PRO A 22 -18.95 12.70 6.65
N GLY A 23 -19.78 13.55 7.26
CA GLY A 23 -21.24 13.45 7.16
C GLY A 23 -21.76 13.58 5.72
N PRO A 24 -23.01 13.18 5.47
CA PRO A 24 -23.58 12.92 4.13
C PRO A 24 -23.70 14.13 3.19
N HIS A 25 -23.25 15.33 3.60
CA HIS A 25 -23.39 16.57 2.84
C HIS A 25 -22.07 17.15 2.32
N HIS A 26 -20.93 16.47 2.54
CA HIS A 26 -19.67 16.87 1.93
C HIS A 26 -19.56 16.32 0.51
N ALA A 27 -19.70 17.19 -0.50
CA ALA A 27 -19.34 16.89 -1.87
C ALA A 27 -17.89 16.37 -1.91
N TRP A 28 -17.72 15.12 -2.35
CA TRP A 28 -16.40 14.52 -2.53
C TRP A 28 -15.71 15.24 -3.70
N PRO A 29 -14.62 16.01 -3.50
CA PRO A 29 -13.88 16.60 -4.61
C PRO A 29 -13.35 15.44 -5.47
N ALA A 30 -13.86 15.31 -6.69
CA ALA A 30 -13.62 14.22 -7.66
C ALA A 30 -12.51 13.26 -7.20
N ALA A 31 -12.91 12.16 -6.55
CA ALA A 31 -12.02 11.21 -5.93
C ALA A 31 -10.96 10.74 -6.93
N ARG A 32 -9.76 11.32 -6.89
CA ARG A 32 -8.62 10.69 -7.56
C ARG A 32 -8.29 9.44 -6.77
N ARG A 33 -8.93 8.35 -7.22
CA ARG A 33 -8.96 6.95 -6.75
C ARG A 33 -7.95 6.62 -5.64
N GLN A 34 -8.47 6.43 -4.44
CA GLN A 34 -7.77 5.84 -3.29
C GLN A 34 -8.11 4.34 -3.14
N ALA A 35 -8.40 3.62 -4.24
CA ALA A 35 -8.82 2.21 -4.17
C ALA A 35 -7.80 1.32 -3.44
N GLY A 36 -6.49 1.56 -3.61
CA GLY A 36 -5.45 0.87 -2.86
C GLY A 36 -5.57 0.98 -1.34
N ALA A 37 -6.25 2.01 -0.82
CA ALA A 37 -6.47 2.16 0.61
C ALA A 37 -7.52 1.20 1.17
N GLN A 38 -8.63 1.08 0.45
CA GLN A 38 -9.70 0.16 0.79
C GLN A 38 -9.21 -1.29 0.70
N LEU A 39 -8.38 -1.59 -0.29
CA LEU A 39 -7.77 -2.92 -0.45
C LEU A 39 -6.85 -3.28 0.72
N ALA A 40 -5.95 -2.37 1.11
CA ALA A 40 -5.06 -2.64 2.23
C ALA A 40 -5.80 -2.81 3.56
N THR A 41 -6.86 -2.01 3.80
CA THR A 41 -7.74 -2.20 4.96
C THR A 41 -8.47 -3.54 4.89
N ALA A 42 -8.97 -3.95 3.72
CA ALA A 42 -9.62 -5.24 3.55
C ALA A 42 -8.67 -6.41 3.81
N VAL A 43 -7.42 -6.34 3.32
CA VAL A 43 -6.38 -7.34 3.60
C VAL A 43 -6.06 -7.40 5.10
N ALA A 44 -5.91 -6.25 5.76
CA ALA A 44 -5.71 -6.18 7.21
C ALA A 44 -6.86 -6.84 7.98
N LEU A 45 -8.12 -6.54 7.61
CA LEU A 45 -9.28 -7.16 8.24
C LEU A 45 -9.36 -8.67 7.97
N ALA A 46 -9.09 -9.12 6.75
CA ALA A 46 -9.08 -10.53 6.40
C ALA A 46 -8.03 -11.33 7.18
N SER A 47 -6.88 -10.71 7.46
CA SER A 47 -5.77 -11.33 8.19
C SER A 47 -6.12 -11.73 9.63
N VAL A 48 -7.10 -11.07 10.24
CA VAL A 48 -7.62 -11.41 11.58
C VAL A 48 -8.19 -12.82 11.60
N ARG A 49 -8.82 -13.27 10.50
CA ARG A 49 -9.37 -14.64 10.39
C ARG A 49 -8.29 -15.72 10.26
N GLN A 50 -7.04 -15.33 10.02
CA GLN A 50 -5.91 -16.23 9.83
C GLN A 50 -4.94 -16.21 11.02
N ASP A 51 -5.32 -15.60 12.15
CA ASP A 51 -4.48 -15.38 13.33
C ASP A 51 -3.11 -14.74 12.98
N ARG A 52 -3.10 -13.90 11.93
CA ARG A 52 -1.91 -13.19 11.43
C ARG A 52 -2.23 -11.72 11.23
N VAL A 53 -2.47 -11.00 12.33
CA VAL A 53 -2.92 -9.60 12.27
C VAL A 53 -1.91 -8.72 11.54
N LEU A 54 -2.36 -8.16 10.42
CA LEU A 54 -1.64 -7.19 9.61
C LEU A 54 -2.18 -5.78 9.86
N GLU A 55 -1.31 -4.78 9.82
CA GLU A 55 -1.67 -3.38 10.04
C GLU A 55 -1.55 -2.55 8.75
N SER A 56 -2.65 -1.96 8.29
CA SER A 56 -2.67 -1.07 7.13
C SER A 56 -2.25 0.36 7.49
N ARG A 57 -1.30 0.94 6.74
CA ARG A 57 -0.74 2.27 6.97
C ARG A 57 -0.65 3.08 5.67
N GLY A 58 -1.32 4.24 5.64
CA GLY A 58 -1.39 5.08 4.45
C GLY A 58 -0.06 5.71 4.04
N ILE A 59 0.25 5.59 2.75
CA ILE A 59 1.35 6.30 2.08
C ILE A 59 0.75 7.38 1.18
N ARG A 60 1.28 8.59 1.27
CA ARG A 60 0.90 9.73 0.41
C ARG A 60 1.59 9.59 -0.94
N ARG A 61 0.93 10.07 -2.01
CA ARG A 61 1.52 10.08 -3.36
C ARG A 61 2.49 11.24 -3.60
N VAL A 62 2.37 12.32 -2.81
CA VAL A 62 3.19 13.54 -2.92
C VAL A 62 3.69 13.89 -1.53
N ARG A 63 4.96 14.29 -1.41
CA ARG A 63 5.53 14.78 -0.15
C ARG A 63 4.76 16.02 0.29
N LYS A 64 4.42 16.11 1.59
CA LYS A 64 4.06 17.39 2.17
C LYS A 64 5.32 18.14 2.57
N GLU A 65 5.33 19.44 2.31
CA GLU A 65 6.37 20.38 2.77
C GLU A 65 6.11 20.91 4.18
N TYR A 66 4.84 20.96 4.62
CA TYR A 66 4.44 21.49 5.93
C TYR A 66 3.73 20.43 6.78
N GLY A 67 3.99 20.44 8.10
CA GLY A 67 3.53 19.42 9.06
C GLY A 67 4.48 18.24 9.16
N VAL A 68 3.99 17.02 9.43
CA VAL A 68 4.83 15.79 9.36
C VAL A 68 5.31 15.61 7.91
N PRO A 69 6.61 15.81 7.63
CA PRO A 69 7.13 15.81 6.28
C PRO A 69 7.30 14.39 5.75
N GLY A 70 7.26 14.23 4.43
CA GLY A 70 7.47 12.95 3.76
C GLY A 70 6.21 12.24 3.29
N LEU A 71 6.38 10.97 2.88
CA LEU A 71 5.34 10.16 2.23
C LEU A 71 4.58 9.26 3.23
N LEU A 72 5.17 8.93 4.38
CA LEU A 72 4.57 8.03 5.38
C LEU A 72 3.68 8.84 6.33
N THR A 73 2.38 8.50 6.41
CA THR A 73 1.45 9.21 7.31
C THR A 73 1.49 8.64 8.73
N SER A 74 1.75 7.35 8.85
CA SER A 74 1.94 6.62 10.11
C SER A 74 2.96 5.52 9.82
N PRO A 75 4.24 5.68 10.20
CA PRO A 75 5.26 4.67 9.91
C PRO A 75 5.02 3.40 10.75
N ALA A 76 5.52 2.27 10.25
CA ALA A 76 5.58 1.05 11.04
C ALA A 76 6.64 1.15 12.14
N PRO A 77 6.67 0.26 13.14
CA PRO A 77 7.83 0.14 14.01
C PRO A 77 9.13 0.03 13.20
N ALA A 78 10.22 0.59 13.70
CA ALA A 78 11.52 0.52 13.03
C ALA A 78 11.89 -0.93 12.68
N ALA A 79 12.55 -1.12 11.54
CA ALA A 79 12.93 -2.44 11.03
C ALA A 79 11.77 -3.45 10.80
N SER A 80 10.52 -2.97 10.72
CA SER A 80 9.39 -3.84 10.35
C SER A 80 9.48 -4.31 8.89
N ARG A 81 8.95 -5.50 8.66
CA ARG A 81 8.67 -6.02 7.32
C ARG A 81 7.36 -5.43 6.81
N VAL A 82 7.37 -4.91 5.59
CA VAL A 82 6.23 -4.20 4.99
C VAL A 82 5.97 -4.66 3.56
N ALA A 83 4.70 -4.82 3.21
CA ALA A 83 4.24 -5.06 1.85
C ALA A 83 3.59 -3.80 1.29
N VAL A 84 3.80 -3.51 0.01
CA VAL A 84 3.12 -2.40 -0.67
C VAL A 84 1.89 -2.94 -1.39
N VAL A 85 0.73 -2.33 -1.20
CA VAL A 85 -0.53 -2.73 -1.84
C VAL A 85 -1.12 -1.58 -2.65
N ASP A 86 -1.52 -1.85 -3.89
CA ASP A 86 -2.34 -0.95 -4.71
C ASP A 86 -3.37 -1.72 -5.55
N ASP A 87 -4.28 -1.01 -6.22
CA ASP A 87 -5.27 -1.62 -7.11
C ASP A 87 -4.63 -2.06 -8.44
N VAL A 88 -3.90 -1.16 -9.09
CA VAL A 88 -3.38 -1.37 -10.45
C VAL A 88 -1.90 -1.00 -10.54
N ALA A 89 -1.09 -1.87 -11.13
CA ALA A 89 0.26 -1.57 -11.58
C ALA A 89 0.24 -1.10 -13.04
N GLY A 90 0.75 0.12 -13.27
CA GLY A 90 1.03 0.66 -14.60
C GLY A 90 2.52 0.49 -14.95
N THR A 91 3.27 1.59 -14.91
CA THR A 91 4.71 1.60 -15.18
C THR A 91 5.58 1.21 -13.98
N GLY A 92 4.99 1.01 -12.80
CA GLY A 92 5.71 0.74 -11.55
C GLY A 92 6.28 1.97 -10.84
N ALA A 93 6.26 3.16 -11.44
CA ALA A 93 6.86 4.37 -10.87
C ALA A 93 6.30 4.75 -9.49
N ALA A 94 5.00 4.57 -9.26
CA ALA A 94 4.39 4.79 -7.94
C ALA A 94 4.87 3.76 -6.91
N GLY A 95 4.98 2.49 -7.34
CA GLY A 95 5.51 1.36 -6.56
C GLY A 95 6.91 1.65 -6.06
N LEU A 96 7.81 1.97 -6.99
CA LEU A 96 9.21 2.31 -6.71
C LEU A 96 9.34 3.45 -5.71
N ARG A 97 8.62 4.56 -5.89
CA ARG A 97 8.67 5.67 -4.93
C ARG A 97 8.25 5.27 -3.52
N CYS A 98 7.28 4.35 -3.39
CA CYS A 98 6.86 3.86 -2.07
C CYS A 98 7.87 2.89 -1.49
N VAL A 99 8.45 2.01 -2.30
CA VAL A 99 9.54 1.11 -1.90
C VAL A 99 10.72 1.91 -1.37
N GLU A 100 11.17 2.91 -2.11
CA GLU A 100 12.27 3.81 -1.73
C GLU A 100 11.95 4.52 -0.41
N ALA A 101 10.77 5.13 -0.29
CA ALA A 101 10.38 5.83 0.94
C ALA A 101 10.31 4.91 2.18
N LEU A 102 9.90 3.65 2.01
CA LEU A 102 9.86 2.68 3.10
C LEU A 102 11.27 2.20 3.48
N ARG A 103 12.15 1.99 2.49
CA ARG A 103 13.56 1.64 2.73
C ARG A 103 14.34 2.79 3.38
N ASP A 104 14.11 4.02 2.95
CA ASP A 104 14.68 5.23 3.56
C ASP A 104 14.26 5.38 5.03
N ALA A 105 13.06 4.88 5.37
CA ALA A 105 12.55 4.82 6.75
C ALA A 105 13.04 3.58 7.54
N GLY A 106 13.91 2.76 6.95
CA GLY A 106 14.51 1.59 7.60
C GLY A 106 13.62 0.35 7.63
N HIS A 107 12.63 0.23 6.74
CA HIS A 107 11.78 -0.95 6.63
C HIS A 107 12.26 -1.95 5.57
N GLU A 108 12.02 -3.24 5.80
CA GLU A 108 12.23 -4.29 4.81
C GLU A 108 10.97 -4.41 3.93
N VAL A 109 11.09 -4.04 2.66
CA VAL A 109 9.98 -4.20 1.71
C VAL A 109 9.97 -5.61 1.14
N VAL A 110 8.96 -6.41 1.49
CA VAL A 110 8.87 -7.83 1.10
C VAL A 110 8.29 -8.05 -0.29
N GLY A 111 7.64 -7.04 -0.87
CA GLY A 111 7.01 -7.12 -2.18
C GLY A 111 6.00 -6.01 -2.44
N VAL A 112 5.58 -5.92 -3.70
CA VAL A 112 4.45 -5.10 -4.15
C VAL A 112 3.35 -6.03 -4.62
N PHE A 113 2.12 -5.81 -4.14
CA PHE A 113 0.95 -6.60 -4.45
C PHE A 113 -0.12 -5.72 -5.08
N VAL A 114 -0.66 -6.14 -6.23
CA VAL A 114 -1.73 -5.43 -6.93
C VAL A 114 -2.87 -6.37 -7.33
N LEU A 115 -4.06 -5.83 -7.56
CA LEU A 115 -5.11 -6.63 -8.19
C LEU A 115 -4.79 -6.87 -9.67
N LEU A 116 -4.42 -5.81 -10.39
CA LEU A 116 -4.20 -5.85 -11.83
C LEU A 116 -2.81 -5.32 -12.21
N ASP A 117 -2.01 -6.13 -12.88
CA ASP A 117 -0.86 -5.65 -13.65
C ASP A 117 -1.27 -5.37 -15.09
N ARG A 118 -1.05 -4.14 -15.57
CA ARG A 118 -1.33 -3.76 -16.96
C ARG A 118 -0.26 -4.17 -17.96
N CYS A 119 0.77 -4.89 -17.53
CA CYS A 119 1.89 -5.31 -18.36
C CYS A 119 2.62 -4.12 -19.02
N GLN A 120 2.74 -3.00 -18.30
CA GLN A 120 3.37 -1.76 -18.81
C GLN A 120 4.78 -1.52 -18.24
N GLY A 121 5.48 -2.59 -17.86
CA GLY A 121 6.86 -2.51 -17.37
C GLY A 121 7.02 -2.43 -15.84
N ALA A 122 5.93 -2.57 -15.05
CA ALA A 122 6.01 -2.45 -13.60
C ALA A 122 6.83 -3.57 -12.94
N ALA A 123 6.63 -4.81 -13.38
CA ALA A 123 7.33 -5.97 -12.85
C ALA A 123 8.85 -5.83 -13.03
N GLU A 124 9.28 -5.45 -14.24
CA GLU A 124 10.69 -5.24 -14.59
C GLU A 124 11.28 -4.05 -13.83
N ALA A 125 10.52 -2.96 -13.70
CA ALA A 125 10.96 -1.79 -12.96
C ALA A 125 11.20 -2.09 -11.47
N LEU A 126 10.29 -2.83 -10.85
CA LEU A 126 10.43 -3.27 -9.46
C LEU A 126 11.53 -4.31 -9.30
N ALA A 127 11.66 -5.26 -10.22
CA ALA A 127 12.69 -6.30 -10.18
C ALA A 127 14.11 -5.70 -10.23
N ARG A 128 14.33 -4.64 -11.01
CA ARG A 128 15.61 -3.88 -11.02
C ARG A 128 15.97 -3.28 -9.65
N SER A 129 14.98 -3.06 -8.78
CA SER A 129 15.17 -2.59 -7.40
C SER A 129 15.19 -3.72 -6.37
N GLY A 130 15.24 -4.98 -6.81
CA GLY A 130 15.19 -6.16 -5.94
C GLY A 130 13.84 -6.37 -5.28
N VAL A 131 12.74 -5.95 -5.92
CA VAL A 131 11.38 -6.09 -5.39
C VAL A 131 10.52 -6.89 -6.38
N ILE A 132 9.79 -7.87 -5.86
CA ILE A 132 8.86 -8.69 -6.65
C ILE A 132 7.50 -7.99 -6.71
N LEU A 133 6.94 -7.90 -7.93
CA LEU A 133 5.54 -7.56 -8.16
C LEU A 133 4.72 -8.86 -8.20
N THR A 134 3.67 -8.94 -7.40
CA THR A 134 2.66 -10.01 -7.45
C THR A 134 1.31 -9.39 -7.80
N SER A 135 0.64 -9.95 -8.81
CA SER A 135 -0.68 -9.51 -9.26
C SER A 135 -1.69 -10.65 -9.19
N LEU A 136 -2.95 -10.36 -8.88
CA LEU A 136 -4.03 -11.34 -9.01
C LEU A 136 -4.43 -11.57 -10.46
N PHE A 137 -4.41 -10.52 -11.27
CA PHE A 137 -4.71 -10.55 -12.70
C PHE A 137 -3.65 -9.77 -13.45
N ARG A 138 -3.37 -10.22 -14.67
CA ARG A 138 -2.68 -9.46 -15.70
C ARG A 138 -3.69 -8.96 -16.70
N SER A 139 -3.39 -7.87 -17.40
CA SER A 139 -4.25 -7.38 -18.48
C SER A 139 -4.52 -8.43 -19.56
N GLU A 140 -3.60 -9.36 -19.76
CA GLU A 140 -3.74 -10.50 -20.66
C GLU A 140 -4.78 -11.53 -20.18
N ASP A 141 -5.02 -11.64 -18.87
CA ASP A 141 -6.00 -12.57 -18.28
C ASP A 141 -7.44 -12.04 -18.44
N LEU A 142 -7.60 -10.74 -18.67
CA LEU A 142 -8.88 -10.07 -18.72
C LEU A 142 -9.32 -9.89 -20.18
N VAL A 143 -10.09 -10.86 -20.69
CA VAL A 143 -10.84 -10.68 -21.93
C VAL A 143 -12.05 -9.79 -21.64
N LEU A 144 -11.88 -8.47 -21.76
CA LEU A 144 -13.00 -7.53 -21.72
C LEU A 144 -13.73 -7.62 -23.07
N ARG A 145 -14.80 -8.41 -23.11
CA ARG A 145 -15.82 -8.39 -24.17
C ARG A 145 -16.96 -7.45 -23.79
#